data_AF-A0A1G7HQH4-F1
#
_entry.id   AF-A0A1G7HQH4-F1
#
_cell.length_a   1.000
_cell.length_b   1.000
_cell.length_c   1.000
_cell.angle_alpha   90.00
_cell.angle_beta   90.00
_cell.angle_gamma   90.00
#
_symmetry.space_group_name_H-M   'P 1'
#
loop_
_entity.id
_entity.type
_entity.pdbx_description
1 polymer ?
#
loop_
_entity_poly.entity_id
_entity_poly.type
_entity_poly.pdbx_seq_one_letter_code
_entity_poly.pdbx_strand_id
1 'polypeptide(L)'
;MMTPCRTQPPPEIGPGHSAALIEDLTAQKTAALRVEHAGDPRIAVVAVVHALLLKVGYTHAGHVASALEIRLSSAYLDGSLKNPEDCKPIAAMHDLRKGFNLPAHPGKLWDWCLEQSEGRLLSLLAYAAGQSVNVARKSHDALVDAGAHGNQLGRALGFDMTKWFVPTAANYFGHINRARIESAVGQAKDDEAAMQVRAAAKKTEAAIIAERLVADVGWLPEPLRFAEPAPIDEDDLEDDGHDDETDQLVDEFPEAAD
;
A
#
# COMPACT_ATOMS: atom_id res chain seq x y z
N MET A 1 -39.80 -2.04 14.66
CA MET A 1 -39.35 -3.02 13.64
C MET A 1 -38.01 -2.53 13.13
N MET A 2 -36.91 -3.11 13.61
CA MET A 2 -35.55 -2.74 13.19
C MET A 2 -35.26 -3.42 11.85
N THR A 3 -35.00 -2.63 10.82
CA THR A 3 -34.43 -3.11 9.56
C THR A 3 -32.92 -3.27 9.77
N PRO A 4 -32.32 -4.47 9.58
CA PRO A 4 -30.89 -4.62 9.76
C PRO A 4 -30.14 -3.89 8.65
N CYS A 5 -29.11 -3.15 9.04
CA CYS A 5 -28.15 -2.48 8.17
C CYS A 5 -27.55 -3.51 7.20
N ARG A 6 -27.75 -3.29 5.90
CA ARG A 6 -27.26 -4.16 4.85
C ARG A 6 -25.76 -3.90 4.69
N THR A 7 -24.94 -4.69 5.35
CA THR A 7 -23.50 -4.72 5.10
C THR A 7 -23.28 -4.99 3.62
N GLN A 8 -22.76 -3.99 2.91
CA GLN A 8 -22.40 -4.14 1.51
C GLN A 8 -21.18 -5.07 1.47
N PRO A 9 -21.23 -6.16 0.69
CA PRO A 9 -20.13 -7.11 0.64
C PRO A 9 -18.86 -6.41 0.14
N PRO A 10 -17.67 -6.82 0.63
CA PRO A 10 -16.40 -6.29 0.16
C PRO A 10 -16.36 -6.38 -1.38
N PRO A 11 -15.78 -5.39 -2.07
CA PRO A 11 -15.71 -5.38 -3.52
C PRO A 11 -15.17 -6.72 -4.00
N GLU A 12 -16.01 -7.46 -4.73
CA GLU A 12 -15.64 -8.80 -5.19
C GLU A 12 -14.35 -8.68 -5.99
N ILE A 13 -13.34 -9.43 -5.55
CA ILE A 13 -12.11 -9.61 -6.31
C ILE A 13 -12.53 -10.16 -7.66
N GLY A 14 -12.40 -9.35 -8.72
CA GLY A 14 -12.81 -9.73 -10.06
C GLY A 14 -12.30 -11.14 -10.41
N PRO A 15 -13.16 -12.06 -10.87
CA PRO A 15 -12.90 -13.51 -10.81
C PRO A 15 -11.73 -13.93 -11.71
N GLY A 16 -10.53 -14.11 -11.14
CA GLY A 16 -9.44 -14.86 -11.79
C GLY A 16 -7.98 -14.39 -11.71
N HIS A 17 -7.57 -13.59 -10.75
CA HIS A 17 -6.16 -13.65 -10.30
C HIS A 17 -6.07 -14.69 -9.19
N SER A 18 -5.04 -15.54 -9.20
CA SER A 18 -4.80 -16.44 -8.07
C SER A 18 -4.37 -15.64 -6.85
N ALA A 19 -4.69 -16.11 -5.64
CA ALA A 19 -4.31 -15.43 -4.40
C ALA A 19 -2.79 -15.18 -4.33
N ALA A 20 -1.98 -16.17 -4.72
CA ALA A 20 -0.53 -16.04 -4.79
C ALA A 20 -0.05 -14.99 -5.81
N LEU A 21 -0.77 -14.78 -6.91
CA LEU A 21 -0.43 -13.72 -7.87
C LEU A 21 -0.85 -12.33 -7.35
N ILE A 22 -1.97 -12.23 -6.65
CA ILE A 22 -2.39 -10.98 -6.01
C ILE A 22 -1.37 -10.58 -4.93
N GLU A 23 -0.92 -11.54 -4.11
CA GLU A 23 0.11 -11.30 -3.10
C GLU A 23 1.42 -10.81 -3.73
N ASP A 24 1.94 -11.50 -4.75
CA ASP A 24 3.16 -11.10 -5.45
C ASP A 24 3.05 -9.69 -6.08
N LEU A 25 1.95 -9.39 -6.79
CA LEU A 25 1.74 -8.06 -7.38
C LEU A 25 1.60 -6.97 -6.31
N THR A 26 0.85 -7.21 -5.24
CA THR A 26 0.67 -6.20 -4.18
C THR A 26 1.91 -6.03 -3.30
N ALA A 27 2.75 -7.07 -3.17
CA ALA A 27 4.09 -6.96 -2.58
C ALA A 27 5.01 -6.09 -3.45
N GLN A 28 4.97 -6.22 -4.77
CA GLN A 28 5.72 -5.33 -5.69
C GLN A 28 5.22 -3.88 -5.60
N LYS A 29 3.89 -3.66 -5.54
CA LYS A 29 3.30 -2.33 -5.30
C LYS A 29 3.80 -1.72 -3.99
N THR A 30 3.83 -2.53 -2.93
CA THR A 30 4.39 -2.12 -1.63
C THR A 30 5.84 -1.70 -1.78
N ALA A 31 6.68 -2.55 -2.36
CA ALA A 31 8.11 -2.29 -2.51
C ALA A 31 8.38 -0.97 -3.25
N ALA A 32 7.63 -0.71 -4.32
CA ALA A 32 7.74 0.53 -5.09
C ALA A 32 7.32 1.77 -4.28
N LEU A 33 6.21 1.71 -3.54
CA LEU A 33 5.79 2.80 -2.66
C LEU A 33 6.82 3.11 -1.57
N ARG A 34 7.51 2.10 -1.02
CA ARG A 34 8.56 2.31 -0.01
C ARG A 34 9.69 3.18 -0.57
N VAL A 35 10.13 2.94 -1.80
CA VAL A 35 11.24 3.67 -2.44
C VAL A 35 10.87 5.13 -2.68
N GLU A 36 9.70 5.37 -3.26
CA GLU A 36 9.24 6.73 -3.57
C GLU A 36 8.98 7.53 -2.27
N HIS A 37 8.42 6.89 -1.25
CA HIS A 37 8.22 7.51 0.06
C HIS A 37 9.54 7.85 0.76
N ALA A 38 10.56 6.99 0.64
CA ALA A 38 11.90 7.25 1.16
C ALA A 38 12.60 8.41 0.43
N GLY A 39 12.19 8.73 -0.80
CA GLY A 39 12.71 9.82 -1.62
C GLY A 39 12.12 11.20 -1.30
N ASP A 40 11.00 11.29 -0.59
CA ASP A 40 10.35 12.56 -0.21
C ASP A 40 10.24 12.72 1.32
N PRO A 41 11.22 13.40 1.95
CA PRO A 41 11.25 13.60 3.40
C PRO A 41 10.05 14.37 3.96
N ARG A 42 9.45 15.26 3.18
CA ARG A 42 8.30 16.06 3.63
C ARG A 42 7.07 15.17 3.76
N ILE A 43 6.79 14.37 2.74
CA ILE A 43 5.63 13.45 2.74
C ILE A 43 5.81 12.35 3.79
N ALA A 44 7.04 11.91 4.04
CA ALA A 44 7.34 10.97 5.12
C ALA A 44 7.02 11.49 6.53
N VAL A 45 7.40 12.73 6.84
CA VAL A 45 7.02 13.35 8.12
C VAL A 45 5.51 13.41 8.26
N VAL A 46 4.80 13.82 7.20
CA VAL A 46 3.33 13.89 7.20
C VAL A 46 2.71 12.52 7.46
N ALA A 47 3.19 11.47 6.79
CA ALA A 47 2.69 10.11 6.96
C ALA A 47 2.92 9.59 8.39
N VAL A 48 4.11 9.82 8.97
CA VAL A 48 4.44 9.43 10.35
C VAL A 48 3.54 10.16 11.35
N VAL A 49 3.40 11.49 11.20
CA VAL A 49 2.53 12.30 12.07
C VAL A 49 1.08 11.84 11.97
N HIS A 50 0.57 11.63 10.76
CA HIS A 50 -0.79 11.13 10.52
C HIS A 50 -1.02 9.79 11.22
N ALA A 51 -0.12 8.83 11.04
CA ALA A 51 -0.24 7.51 11.64
C ALA A 51 -0.07 7.51 13.17
N LEU A 52 0.70 8.45 13.74
CA LEU A 52 0.77 8.66 15.19
C LEU A 52 -0.51 9.31 15.73
N LEU A 53 -1.03 10.34 15.06
CA LEU A 53 -2.25 11.05 15.45
C LEU A 53 -3.49 10.15 15.35
N LEU A 54 -3.57 9.26 14.36
CA LEU A 54 -4.63 8.25 14.30
C LEU A 54 -4.66 7.37 15.55
N LYS A 55 -3.49 6.99 16.09
CA LYS A 55 -3.40 6.16 17.30
C LYS A 55 -3.68 6.89 18.60
N VAL A 56 -3.42 8.20 18.66
CA VAL A 56 -3.52 9.01 19.89
C VAL A 56 -4.83 9.78 19.97
N GLY A 57 -5.31 10.31 18.84
CA GLY A 57 -6.48 11.19 18.77
C GLY A 57 -7.81 10.48 18.53
N TYR A 58 -7.79 9.24 18.05
CA TYR A 58 -9.00 8.52 17.66
C TYR A 58 -9.02 7.12 18.31
N THR A 59 -9.54 7.05 19.54
CA THR A 59 -9.54 5.84 20.40
C THR A 59 -10.35 4.66 19.83
N HIS A 60 -11.29 4.91 18.92
CA HIS A 60 -12.14 3.90 18.27
C HIS A 60 -11.69 3.58 16.83
N ALA A 61 -10.68 4.30 16.32
CA ALA A 61 -10.08 4.10 15.00
C ALA A 61 -8.94 3.06 15.02
N GLY A 62 -8.86 2.22 16.06
CA GLY A 62 -7.80 1.21 16.23
C GLY A 62 -7.69 0.20 15.07
N HIS A 63 -8.71 0.14 14.22
CA HIS A 63 -8.75 -0.66 12.99
C HIS A 63 -8.77 0.17 11.69
N VAL A 64 -8.74 1.51 11.77
CA VAL A 64 -8.89 2.39 10.61
C VAL A 64 -7.53 2.77 10.03
N ALA A 65 -7.22 2.13 8.91
CA ALA A 65 -6.64 2.71 7.70
C ALA A 65 -5.31 3.49 7.79
N SER A 66 -4.31 3.02 8.51
CA SER A 66 -2.93 3.47 8.26
C SER A 66 -2.17 2.45 7.38
N ALA A 67 -1.72 2.88 6.18
CA ALA A 67 -0.72 2.14 5.40
C ALA A 67 0.65 2.11 6.10
N LEU A 68 0.81 2.96 7.14
CA LEU A 68 1.97 3.01 8.02
C LEU A 68 1.70 2.17 9.27
N GLU A 69 2.32 1.00 9.36
CA GLU A 69 2.31 0.21 10.59
C GLU A 69 3.36 0.80 11.54
N ILE A 70 2.97 1.72 12.44
CA ILE A 70 3.88 2.22 13.50
C ILE A 70 3.99 1.17 14.62
N ARG A 71 4.65 0.07 14.26
CA ARG A 71 5.44 -0.88 15.04
C ARG A 71 6.53 -1.21 14.02
N LEU A 72 7.81 -1.01 14.30
CA LEU A 72 8.86 -1.23 13.29
C LEU A 72 9.03 -2.74 13.01
N SER A 73 8.06 -3.35 12.33
CA SER A 73 8.14 -4.64 11.66
C SER A 73 8.11 -4.38 10.17
N SER A 74 9.29 -4.27 9.57
CA SER A 74 9.41 -4.32 8.11
C SER A 74 9.02 -5.73 7.67
N ALA A 75 7.82 -5.92 7.12
CA ALA A 75 7.43 -7.19 6.54
C ALA A 75 8.50 -7.62 5.52
N TYR A 76 9.02 -8.83 5.70
CA TYR A 76 10.05 -9.42 4.84
C TYR A 76 9.39 -9.81 3.52
N LEU A 77 9.52 -8.94 2.52
CA LEU A 77 8.85 -9.11 1.22
C LEU A 77 9.42 -10.28 0.41
N ASP A 78 10.65 -10.71 0.68
CA ASP A 78 11.29 -11.81 -0.04
C ASP A 78 10.52 -13.14 0.09
N GLY A 79 9.71 -13.31 1.14
CA GLY A 79 8.84 -14.48 1.30
C GLY A 79 7.54 -14.42 0.49
N SER A 80 7.12 -13.22 0.08
CA SER A 80 5.88 -12.98 -0.68
C SER A 80 6.12 -12.76 -2.18
N LEU A 81 7.37 -12.45 -2.57
CA LEU A 81 7.78 -12.28 -3.96
C LEU A 81 8.31 -13.58 -4.55
N LYS A 82 7.98 -13.87 -5.80
CA LYS A 82 8.51 -15.07 -6.47
C LYS A 82 10.00 -14.96 -6.78
N ASN A 83 10.44 -13.80 -7.26
CA ASN A 83 11.83 -13.49 -7.59
C ASN A 83 12.21 -12.12 -6.96
N PRO A 84 12.53 -12.07 -5.66
CA PRO A 84 12.87 -10.81 -4.99
C PRO A 84 14.11 -10.12 -5.57
N GLU A 85 15.09 -10.88 -6.06
CA GLU A 85 16.32 -10.38 -6.68
C GLU A 85 16.08 -9.61 -8.00
N ASP A 86 15.01 -9.91 -8.72
CA ASP A 86 14.63 -9.25 -9.97
C ASP A 86 13.74 -8.01 -9.73
N CYS A 87 13.35 -7.77 -8.47
CA CYS A 87 12.43 -6.70 -8.10
C CYS A 87 13.16 -5.35 -8.06
N LYS A 88 13.02 -4.54 -9.12
CA LYS A 88 13.64 -3.20 -9.23
C LYS A 88 13.46 -2.32 -7.98
N PRO A 89 12.27 -2.25 -7.35
CA PRO A 89 12.10 -1.49 -6.11
C PRO A 89 12.97 -1.97 -4.94
N ILE A 90 13.14 -3.29 -4.78
CA ILE A 90 13.98 -3.83 -3.69
C ILE A 90 15.44 -3.43 -3.90
N ALA A 91 15.93 -3.53 -5.14
CA ALA A 91 17.28 -3.10 -5.49
C ALA A 91 17.47 -1.59 -5.21
N ALA A 92 16.52 -0.75 -5.63
CA ALA A 92 16.56 0.69 -5.40
C ALA A 92 16.56 1.04 -3.90
N MET A 93 15.76 0.33 -3.09
CA MET A 93 15.75 0.51 -1.63
C MET A 93 17.09 0.13 -0.99
N HIS A 94 17.71 -0.96 -1.45
CA HIS A 94 19.01 -1.38 -0.98
C HIS A 94 20.11 -0.37 -1.35
N ASP A 95 20.03 0.25 -2.53
CA ASP A 95 20.96 1.30 -2.93
C ASP A 95 20.76 2.60 -2.14
N LEU A 96 19.51 2.99 -1.85
CA LEU A 96 19.22 4.08 -0.92
C LEU A 96 19.83 3.82 0.47
N ARG A 97 19.69 2.60 0.99
CA ARG A 97 20.28 2.20 2.28
C ARG A 97 21.81 2.39 2.29
N LYS A 98 22.50 2.01 1.22
CA LYS A 98 23.96 2.21 1.11
C LYS A 98 24.33 3.69 1.15
N GLY A 99 23.55 4.55 0.51
CA GLY A 99 23.79 6.01 0.47
C GLY A 99 23.80 6.70 1.85
N PHE A 100 23.14 6.10 2.85
CA PHE A 100 23.12 6.65 4.21
C PHE A 100 24.40 6.40 5.00
N ASN A 101 25.32 5.53 4.54
CA ASN A 101 26.59 5.22 5.22
C ASN A 101 26.43 4.97 6.72
N LEU A 102 25.43 4.17 7.08
CA LEU A 102 25.08 3.95 8.48
C LEU A 102 26.21 3.20 9.21
N PRO A 103 26.47 3.51 10.49
CA PRO A 103 27.50 2.83 11.27
C PRO A 103 27.27 1.31 11.31
N ALA A 104 28.36 0.55 11.18
CA ALA A 104 28.31 -0.92 11.26
C ALA A 104 27.90 -1.44 12.65
N HIS A 105 28.17 -0.66 13.71
CA HIS A 105 27.82 -1.01 15.08
C HIS A 105 26.59 -0.24 15.54
N PRO A 106 25.49 -0.93 15.94
CA PRO A 106 24.26 -0.27 16.39
C PRO A 106 24.47 0.72 17.55
N GLY A 107 25.40 0.43 18.46
CA GLY A 107 25.71 1.32 19.59
C GLY A 107 26.31 2.67 19.21
N LYS A 108 26.80 2.83 17.98
CA LYS A 108 27.33 4.11 17.46
C LYS A 108 26.29 4.93 16.70
N LEU A 109 25.09 4.37 16.49
CA LEU A 109 24.05 5.02 15.68
C LEU A 109 23.54 6.30 16.33
N TRP A 110 23.39 6.31 17.66
CA TRP A 110 22.90 7.46 18.39
C TRP A 110 23.84 8.67 18.24
N ASP A 111 25.11 8.50 18.57
CA ASP A 111 26.12 9.56 18.45
C ASP A 111 26.27 10.02 17.00
N TRP A 112 26.28 9.07 16.06
CA TRP A 112 26.30 9.39 14.64
C TRP A 112 25.10 10.25 14.22
N CYS A 113 23.88 9.92 14.67
CA CYS A 113 22.68 10.72 14.38
C CYS A 113 22.79 12.16 14.93
N LEU A 114 23.34 12.34 16.13
CA LEU A 114 23.56 13.68 16.72
C LEU A 114 24.51 14.55 15.88
N GLU A 115 25.44 13.93 15.16
CA GLU A 115 26.40 14.61 14.29
C GLU A 115 25.83 14.95 12.89
N GLN A 116 24.63 14.47 12.54
CA GLN A 116 24.04 14.69 11.22
C GLN A 116 23.29 16.03 11.14
N SER A 117 23.22 16.59 9.93
CA SER A 117 22.37 17.75 9.67
C SER A 117 20.88 17.39 9.75
N GLU A 118 20.04 18.37 10.07
CA GLU A 118 18.58 18.22 10.12
C GLU A 118 18.01 17.63 8.83
N GLY A 119 18.45 18.14 7.66
CA GLY A 119 18.01 17.59 6.36
C GLY A 119 18.39 16.13 6.16
N ARG A 120 19.51 15.67 6.72
CA ARG A 120 19.93 14.27 6.66
C ARG A 120 19.13 13.40 7.62
N LEU A 121 18.82 13.90 8.81
CA LEU A 121 17.91 13.22 9.75
C LEU A 121 16.49 13.10 9.17
N LEU A 122 15.99 14.13 8.50
CA LEU A 122 14.71 14.07 7.79
C LEU A 122 14.74 13.04 6.65
N SER A 123 15.85 12.94 5.91
CA SER A 123 16.01 11.91 4.87
C SER A 123 16.06 10.49 5.44
N LEU A 124 16.70 10.31 6.60
CA LEU A 124 16.73 9.03 7.31
C LEU A 124 15.36 8.65 7.89
N LEU A 125 14.62 9.65 8.40
CA LEU A 125 13.24 9.49 8.81
C LEU A 125 12.37 9.08 7.63
N ALA A 126 12.58 9.68 6.45
CA ALA A 126 11.91 9.30 5.22
C ALA A 126 12.15 7.84 4.86
N TYR A 127 13.43 7.43 4.87
CA TYR A 127 13.80 6.04 4.66
C TYR A 127 13.14 5.09 5.66
N ALA A 128 13.15 5.42 6.95
CA ALA A 128 12.55 4.60 7.99
C ALA A 128 11.02 4.50 7.85
N ALA A 129 10.36 5.62 7.52
CA ALA A 129 8.92 5.67 7.24
C ALA A 129 8.59 4.85 5.97
N GLY A 130 9.40 4.96 4.92
CA GLY A 130 9.30 4.15 3.70
C GLY A 130 9.21 2.66 4.00
N GLN A 131 10.06 2.15 4.89
CA GLN A 131 10.08 0.74 5.29
C GLN A 131 8.80 0.25 5.98
N SER A 132 8.01 1.17 6.54
CA SER A 132 6.76 0.85 7.24
C SER A 132 5.52 0.83 6.35
N VAL A 133 5.63 1.25 5.08
CA VAL A 133 4.51 1.15 4.13
C VAL A 133 4.25 -0.33 3.81
N ASN A 134 3.00 -0.78 4.00
CA ASN A 134 2.56 -2.13 3.67
C ASN A 134 1.18 -2.12 3.01
N VAL A 135 1.10 -2.47 1.73
CA VAL A 135 -0.17 -2.59 0.98
C VAL A 135 -0.34 -3.98 0.38
N ALA A 136 0.50 -4.94 0.79
CA ALA A 136 0.47 -6.31 0.30
C ALA A 136 -0.76 -7.04 0.84
N ARG A 137 -1.52 -7.69 -0.04
CA ARG A 137 -2.72 -8.46 0.31
C ARG A 137 -2.34 -9.92 0.53
N LYS A 138 -2.52 -10.44 1.75
CA LYS A 138 -2.40 -11.87 2.04
C LYS A 138 -3.76 -12.55 1.94
N SER A 139 -3.78 -13.86 1.69
CA SER A 139 -4.99 -14.69 1.51
C SER A 139 -6.03 -14.58 2.64
N HIS A 140 -5.64 -14.12 3.83
CA HIS A 140 -6.52 -13.97 5.00
C HIS A 140 -6.58 -12.53 5.54
N ASP A 141 -5.80 -11.59 4.99
CA ASP A 141 -5.78 -10.20 5.47
C ASP A 141 -6.81 -9.37 4.71
N ALA A 142 -7.94 -9.17 5.36
CA ALA A 142 -9.04 -8.32 4.91
C ALA A 142 -8.84 -6.84 5.29
N LEU A 143 -7.61 -6.33 5.33
CA LEU A 143 -7.38 -4.88 5.45
C LEU A 143 -7.68 -4.20 4.11
N VAL A 144 -8.96 -4.16 3.75
CA VAL A 144 -9.52 -3.39 2.62
C VAL A 144 -9.04 -1.93 2.69
N ASP A 145 -8.88 -1.41 3.90
CA ASP A 145 -8.52 -0.02 4.19
C ASP A 145 -7.04 0.32 3.93
N ALA A 146 -6.13 -0.64 4.07
CA ALA A 146 -4.70 -0.42 3.79
C ALA A 146 -4.45 -0.16 2.29
N GLY A 147 -5.25 -0.78 1.42
CA GLY A 147 -5.21 -0.52 -0.02
C GLY A 147 -5.67 0.90 -0.37
N ALA A 148 -6.71 1.41 0.31
CA ALA A 148 -7.25 2.75 0.08
C ALA A 148 -6.26 3.85 0.50
N HIS A 149 -5.71 3.76 1.72
CA HIS A 149 -4.69 4.71 2.16
C HIS A 149 -3.38 4.56 1.36
N GLY A 150 -2.99 3.33 0.98
CA GLY A 150 -1.90 3.11 0.04
C GLY A 150 -2.08 3.86 -1.28
N ASN A 151 -3.31 3.92 -1.79
CA ASN A 151 -3.60 4.69 -2.99
C ASN A 151 -3.50 6.21 -2.76
N GLN A 152 -3.98 6.72 -1.61
CA GLN A 152 -3.85 8.12 -1.23
C GLN A 152 -2.38 8.54 -1.08
N LEU A 153 -1.56 7.70 -0.44
CA LEU A 153 -0.12 7.92 -0.31
C LEU A 153 0.56 7.96 -1.68
N GLY A 154 0.23 7.02 -2.57
CA GLY A 154 0.74 7.03 -3.94
C GLY A 154 0.39 8.32 -4.69
N ARG A 155 -0.85 8.81 -4.57
CA ARG A 155 -1.26 10.09 -5.18
C ARG A 155 -0.46 11.27 -4.63
N ALA A 156 -0.27 11.34 -3.31
CA ALA A 156 0.49 12.41 -2.68
C ALA A 156 1.96 12.45 -3.16
N LEU A 157 2.53 11.29 -3.50
CA LEU A 157 3.89 11.16 -4.02
C LEU A 157 3.99 11.36 -5.55
N GLY A 158 2.88 11.56 -6.27
CA GLY A 158 2.89 11.56 -7.74
C GLY A 158 3.35 10.21 -8.32
N PHE A 159 3.03 9.13 -7.62
CA PHE A 159 3.55 7.79 -7.85
C PHE A 159 3.09 7.21 -9.20
N ASP A 160 4.05 6.68 -9.95
CA ASP A 160 3.81 6.02 -11.24
C ASP A 160 4.38 4.59 -11.21
N MET A 161 3.49 3.60 -11.11
CA MET A 161 3.87 2.19 -11.04
C MET A 161 4.49 1.68 -12.35
N THR A 162 4.25 2.34 -13.49
CA THR A 162 4.78 1.88 -14.79
C THR A 162 6.31 1.99 -14.86
N LYS A 163 6.91 2.87 -14.05
CA LYS A 163 8.37 2.97 -13.87
C LYS A 163 8.96 1.75 -13.17
N TRP A 164 8.16 1.09 -12.32
CA TRP A 164 8.59 0.03 -11.42
C TRP A 164 8.23 -1.36 -11.93
N PHE A 165 7.13 -1.50 -12.68
CA PHE A 165 6.63 -2.77 -13.18
C PHE A 165 6.22 -2.72 -14.66
N VAL A 166 6.67 -3.73 -15.41
CA VAL A 166 6.23 -4.00 -16.78
C VAL A 166 5.74 -5.45 -16.85
N PRO A 167 4.50 -5.71 -17.31
CA PRO A 167 3.98 -7.06 -17.42
C PRO A 167 4.73 -7.87 -18.50
N THR A 168 5.21 -9.06 -18.13
CA THR A 168 5.92 -9.99 -19.02
C THR A 168 5.31 -11.38 -18.94
N ALA A 169 5.71 -12.26 -19.85
CA ALA A 169 5.35 -13.67 -19.82
C ALA A 169 5.84 -14.34 -18.53
N ALA A 170 7.01 -13.95 -18.02
CA ALA A 170 7.60 -14.53 -16.82
C ALA A 170 6.91 -14.04 -15.53
N ASN A 171 6.58 -12.75 -15.43
CA ASN A 171 6.10 -12.16 -14.17
C ASN A 171 4.56 -12.09 -14.05
N TYR A 172 3.81 -12.14 -15.15
CA TYR A 172 2.35 -11.94 -15.12
C TYR A 172 1.59 -12.86 -16.06
N PHE A 173 1.81 -12.76 -17.39
CA PHE A 173 0.98 -13.48 -18.37
C PHE A 173 1.10 -15.01 -18.25
N GLY A 174 2.26 -15.52 -17.83
CA GLY A 174 2.46 -16.94 -17.55
C GLY A 174 1.64 -17.46 -16.36
N HIS A 175 1.21 -16.59 -15.44
CA HIS A 175 0.51 -16.96 -14.20
C HIS A 175 -1.01 -16.90 -14.29
N ILE A 176 -1.56 -16.21 -15.29
CA ILE A 176 -3.01 -16.09 -15.50
C ILE A 176 -3.51 -17.10 -16.55
N ASN A 177 -4.82 -17.33 -16.63
CA ASN A 177 -5.39 -18.20 -17.66
C ASN A 177 -5.46 -17.49 -19.02
N ARG A 178 -5.64 -18.26 -20.10
CA ARG A 178 -5.60 -17.73 -21.47
C ARG A 178 -6.67 -16.69 -21.77
N ALA A 179 -7.90 -16.86 -21.25
CA ALA A 179 -8.97 -15.88 -21.39
C ALA A 179 -8.61 -14.54 -20.75
N ARG A 180 -7.89 -14.57 -19.62
CA ARG A 180 -7.37 -13.36 -18.98
C ARG A 180 -6.21 -12.72 -19.70
N ILE A 181 -5.34 -13.50 -20.35
CA ILE A 181 -4.30 -12.94 -21.22
C ILE A 181 -4.96 -12.14 -22.35
N GLU A 182 -5.98 -12.71 -22.99
CA GLU A 182 -6.74 -12.06 -24.05
C GLU A 182 -7.41 -10.76 -23.55
N SER A 183 -8.12 -10.83 -22.42
CA SER A 183 -8.76 -9.63 -21.83
C SER A 183 -7.75 -8.55 -21.44
N ALA A 184 -6.61 -8.93 -20.88
CA ALA A 184 -5.55 -7.98 -20.51
C ALA A 184 -4.98 -7.27 -21.74
N VAL A 185 -4.73 -7.99 -22.83
CA VAL A 185 -4.24 -7.41 -24.10
C VAL A 185 -5.30 -6.52 -24.76
N GLY A 186 -6.57 -6.92 -24.73
CA GLY A 186 -7.68 -6.10 -25.21
C GLY A 186 -7.82 -4.78 -24.44
N GLN A 187 -7.68 -4.81 -23.12
CA GLN A 187 -7.67 -3.61 -22.28
C GLN A 187 -6.43 -2.72 -22.52
N ALA A 188 -5.29 -3.33 -22.82
CA ALA A 188 -4.05 -2.60 -23.05
C ALA A 188 -4.06 -1.89 -24.40
N LYS A 189 -4.52 -2.57 -25.45
CA LYS A 189 -4.36 -2.11 -26.82
C LYS A 189 -5.69 -2.04 -27.58
N ASP A 190 -6.17 -3.19 -28.06
CA ASP A 190 -7.41 -3.31 -28.83
C ASP A 190 -7.85 -4.78 -28.97
N ASP A 191 -9.06 -4.98 -29.50
CA ASP A 191 -9.62 -6.31 -29.75
C ASP A 191 -8.86 -7.11 -30.83
N GLU A 192 -8.17 -6.44 -31.75
CA GLU A 192 -7.35 -7.10 -32.78
C GLU A 192 -6.12 -7.78 -32.16
N ALA A 193 -5.45 -7.08 -31.25
CA ALA A 193 -4.36 -7.62 -30.44
C ALA A 193 -4.84 -8.79 -29.57
N ALA A 194 -6.06 -8.71 -29.03
CA ALA A 194 -6.67 -9.82 -28.29
C ALA A 194 -6.89 -11.05 -29.19
N MET A 195 -7.33 -10.87 -30.46
CA MET A 195 -7.45 -11.95 -31.42
C MET A 195 -6.10 -12.62 -31.75
N GLN A 196 -4.99 -11.87 -31.81
CA GLN A 196 -3.66 -12.45 -32.01
C GLN A 196 -3.26 -13.40 -30.87
N VAL A 197 -3.57 -13.04 -29.63
CA VAL A 197 -3.38 -13.91 -28.45
C VAL A 197 -4.28 -15.13 -28.53
N ARG A 198 -5.54 -14.95 -28.97
CA ARG A 198 -6.49 -16.05 -29.15
C ARG A 198 -6.06 -17.02 -30.25
N ALA A 199 -5.32 -16.58 -31.26
CA ALA A 199 -4.84 -17.44 -32.35
C ALA A 199 -3.65 -18.35 -31.95
N ALA A 200 -2.94 -18.04 -30.87
CA ALA A 200 -1.78 -18.82 -30.42
C ALA A 200 -2.11 -20.30 -30.18
N ALA A 201 -1.23 -21.24 -30.50
CA ALA A 201 -1.56 -22.65 -30.28
C ALA A 201 -1.52 -23.00 -28.77
N LYS A 202 -0.56 -22.43 -28.04
CA LYS A 202 -0.28 -22.77 -26.62
C LYS A 202 -0.40 -21.55 -25.72
N LYS A 203 -0.68 -21.78 -24.42
CA LYS A 203 -0.70 -20.72 -23.39
C LYS A 203 0.64 -19.97 -23.30
N THR A 204 1.75 -20.70 -23.35
CA THR A 204 3.10 -20.12 -23.26
C THR A 204 3.38 -19.17 -24.43
N GLU A 205 2.95 -19.55 -25.63
CA GLU A 205 3.03 -18.70 -26.82
C GLU A 205 2.12 -17.48 -26.71
N ALA A 206 0.89 -17.66 -26.22
CA ALA A 206 -0.04 -16.56 -25.93
C ALA A 206 0.56 -15.53 -24.94
N ALA A 207 1.27 -16.00 -23.92
CA ALA A 207 1.94 -15.14 -22.94
C ALA A 207 3.10 -14.32 -23.55
N ILE A 208 3.89 -14.92 -24.44
CA ILE A 208 4.98 -14.23 -25.16
C ILE A 208 4.41 -13.19 -26.15
N ILE A 209 3.34 -13.53 -26.86
CA ILE A 209 2.66 -12.60 -27.76
C ILE A 209 2.09 -11.41 -26.97
N ALA A 210 1.47 -11.67 -25.82
CA ALA A 210 0.94 -10.64 -24.95
C ALA A 210 2.03 -9.70 -24.41
N GLU A 211 3.17 -10.24 -23.96
CA GLU A 211 4.32 -9.43 -23.54
C GLU A 211 4.76 -8.47 -24.63
N ARG A 212 4.93 -8.96 -25.88
CA ARG A 212 5.33 -8.10 -27.01
C ARG A 212 4.29 -7.01 -27.32
N LEU A 213 3.00 -7.33 -27.19
CA LEU A 213 1.92 -6.38 -27.51
C LEU A 213 1.75 -5.29 -26.45
N VAL A 214 2.13 -5.57 -25.21
CA VAL A 214 1.91 -4.68 -24.05
C VAL A 214 3.18 -3.90 -23.62
N ALA A 215 4.36 -4.30 -24.08
CA ALA A 215 5.66 -3.75 -23.65
C ALA A 215 5.75 -2.21 -23.63
N ASP A 216 5.22 -1.51 -24.64
CA ASP A 216 5.34 -0.05 -24.78
C ASP A 216 4.05 0.72 -24.45
N VAL A 217 3.06 0.03 -23.90
CA VAL A 217 1.72 0.60 -23.67
C VAL A 217 1.61 1.26 -22.29
N GLY A 218 2.46 0.87 -21.33
CA GLY A 218 2.34 1.32 -19.93
C GLY A 218 1.13 0.74 -19.20
N TRP A 219 0.54 -0.35 -19.72
CA TRP A 219 -0.59 -1.00 -19.09
C TRP A 219 -0.18 -1.77 -17.83
N LEU A 220 -1.03 -1.72 -16.80
CA LEU A 220 -0.81 -2.39 -15.52
C LEU A 220 -1.97 -3.34 -15.17
N PRO A 221 -1.70 -4.50 -14.54
CA PRO A 221 -2.70 -5.34 -13.90
C PRO A 221 -3.48 -4.57 -12.84
N GLU A 222 -4.76 -4.92 -12.66
CA GLU A 222 -5.67 -4.27 -11.69
C GLU A 222 -5.06 -4.10 -10.28
N PRO A 223 -4.39 -5.09 -9.65
CA PRO A 223 -3.83 -4.92 -8.31
C PRO A 223 -2.73 -3.86 -8.21
N LEU A 224 -2.07 -3.53 -9.32
CA LEU A 224 -1.02 -2.52 -9.41
C LEU A 224 -1.55 -1.11 -9.71
N ARG A 225 -2.82 -1.00 -10.13
CA ARG A 225 -3.44 0.30 -10.40
C ARG A 225 -3.73 1.03 -9.10
N PHE A 226 -3.71 2.36 -9.16
CA PHE A 226 -4.18 3.23 -8.09
C PHE A 226 -5.65 3.52 -8.38
N ALA A 227 -6.55 3.12 -7.50
CA ALA A 227 -7.97 3.44 -7.68
C ALA A 227 -8.17 4.96 -7.54
N GLU A 228 -8.96 5.56 -8.41
CA GLU A 228 -9.46 6.93 -8.18
C GLU A 228 -10.29 6.96 -6.88
N PRO A 229 -10.30 8.09 -6.15
CA PRO A 229 -11.09 8.17 -4.92
C PRO A 229 -12.55 7.91 -5.27
N ALA A 230 -13.22 7.04 -4.53
CA ALA A 230 -14.68 7.04 -4.54
C ALA A 230 -15.16 8.43 -4.10
N PRO A 231 -16.21 9.00 -4.71
CA PRO A 231 -16.85 10.20 -4.19
C PRO A 231 -17.17 9.99 -2.72
N ILE A 232 -16.81 10.96 -1.90
CA ILE A 232 -17.19 10.97 -0.48
C ILE A 232 -18.65 11.38 -0.48
N ASP A 233 -19.56 10.49 -0.09
CA ASP A 233 -20.95 10.86 0.13
C ASP A 233 -20.98 11.73 1.40
N GLU A 234 -21.25 13.03 1.24
CA GLU A 234 -21.24 14.03 2.32
C GLU A 234 -22.35 13.79 3.37
N ASP A 235 -23.28 12.86 3.12
CA ASP A 235 -24.40 12.54 4.00
C ASP A 235 -24.01 11.72 5.26
N ASP A 236 -22.78 11.22 5.37
CA ASP A 236 -22.29 10.47 6.55
C ASP A 236 -21.60 11.37 7.60
N LEU A 237 -21.58 12.70 7.42
CA LEU A 237 -20.87 13.64 8.29
C LEU A 237 -21.74 14.43 9.29
N GLU A 238 -23.04 14.15 9.35
CA GLU A 238 -23.94 14.77 10.34
C GLU A 238 -24.65 13.70 11.17
N ASP A 239 -24.14 13.40 12.37
CA ASP A 239 -24.93 13.37 13.62
C ASP A 239 -24.13 12.75 14.79
N ASP A 240 -23.43 13.61 15.53
CA ASP A 240 -23.19 13.41 16.96
C ASP A 240 -23.34 14.74 17.71
N GLY A 241 -24.56 15.28 17.67
CA GLY A 241 -25.01 16.27 18.64
C GLY A 241 -24.98 15.68 20.05
N HIS A 242 -23.88 15.90 20.77
CA HIS A 242 -23.76 15.58 22.18
C HIS A 242 -24.47 16.66 23.01
N ASP A 243 -25.68 16.32 23.47
CA ASP A 243 -26.39 17.09 24.48
C ASP A 243 -25.64 16.97 25.82
N ASP A 244 -25.02 18.07 26.23
CA ASP A 244 -24.36 18.29 27.50
C ASP A 244 -25.41 18.56 28.59
N GLU A 245 -25.64 17.63 29.51
CA GLU A 245 -26.27 17.95 30.80
C GLU A 245 -25.46 17.32 31.94
N THR A 246 -24.62 18.18 32.53
CA THR A 246 -23.75 17.93 33.67
C THR A 246 -24.50 17.78 34.99
N ASP A 247 -24.12 16.74 35.72
CA ASP A 247 -23.63 16.74 37.11
C ASP A 247 -24.56 17.19 38.27
N GLN A 248 -24.78 16.24 39.20
CA GLN A 248 -24.78 16.49 40.65
C GLN A 248 -24.72 15.16 41.42
N LEU A 249 -23.50 14.64 41.63
CA LEU A 249 -23.19 13.71 42.72
C LEU A 249 -22.68 14.51 43.93
N VAL A 250 -23.56 14.70 44.90
CA VAL A 250 -23.19 15.17 46.26
C VAL A 250 -22.62 13.99 47.04
N ASP A 251 -21.30 13.95 47.20
CA ASP A 251 -20.64 13.22 48.28
C ASP A 251 -20.03 14.24 49.25
N GLU A 252 -20.77 14.55 50.32
CA GLU A 252 -20.30 15.31 51.46
C GLU A 252 -19.93 14.32 52.57
N PHE A 253 -18.63 14.17 52.84
CA PHE A 253 -18.13 13.53 54.06
C PHE A 253 -17.27 14.53 54.86
N PRO A 254 -17.30 14.45 56.21
CA PRO A 254 -17.02 15.56 57.11
C PRO A 254 -15.57 15.56 57.62
N GLU A 255 -15.09 16.75 58.02
CA GLU A 255 -13.88 16.89 58.84
C GLU A 255 -14.09 17.97 59.93
N ALA A 256 -13.52 17.71 61.11
CA ALA A 256 -13.95 18.22 62.42
C ALA A 256 -13.08 19.35 63.01
N ALA A 257 -13.49 19.82 64.20
CA ALA A 257 -12.89 20.80 65.15
C ALA A 257 -13.29 22.27 64.89
N ASP A 258 -13.83 23.05 65.85
CA ASP A 258 -13.58 23.13 67.31
C ASP A 258 -14.88 23.23 68.13
#